data_AF-A0A5C5UTR7-F1
#
_entry.id   AF-A0A5C5UTR7-F1
#
_cell.length_a   1.000
_cell.length_b   1.000
_cell.length_c   1.000
_cell.angle_alpha   90.00
_cell.angle_beta   90.00
_cell.angle_gamma   90.00
#
_symmetry.space_group_name_H-M   'P 1'
#
loop_
_entity.id
_entity.type
_entity.pdbx_description
1 polymer ?
#
loop_
_entity_poly.entity_id
_entity_poly.type
_entity_poly.pdbx_seq_one_letter_code
_entity_poly.pdbx_strand_id
1 'polypeptide(L)'
;MKTRTKRILIVAAVVFVMGCSIAGWTAVKVVAWARDLPNRVVIDGDAIANAFGQATTDSYHLALRDGDAAIQLQVLDEQFAPLIRQDDEGAAWILNEYGDDITALVDSDDPGVSDAASYLLSMLDAEPQPPTPDAR
;
A
#
# COMPACT_ATOMS: atom_id res chain seq x y z
N MET A 1 -34.60 -8.90 -63.20
CA MET A 1 -33.61 -9.59 -62.34
C MET A 1 -33.86 -11.10 -62.36
N LYS A 2 -32.82 -11.92 -62.58
CA LYS A 2 -32.95 -13.39 -62.61
C LYS A 2 -33.15 -13.95 -61.18
N THR A 3 -33.96 -14.99 -61.02
CA THR A 3 -34.34 -15.59 -59.73
C THR A 3 -33.14 -16.00 -58.86
N ARG A 4 -32.02 -16.38 -59.49
CA ARG A 4 -30.75 -16.68 -58.80
C ARG A 4 -30.14 -15.45 -58.10
N THR A 5 -30.18 -14.28 -58.74
CA THR A 5 -29.64 -13.03 -58.18
C THR A 5 -30.44 -12.60 -56.94
N LYS A 6 -31.77 -12.79 -56.94
CA LYS A 6 -32.62 -12.50 -55.79
C LYS A 6 -32.31 -13.39 -54.59
N ARG A 7 -32.04 -14.69 -54.80
CA ARG A 7 -31.67 -15.62 -53.73
C ARG A 7 -30.31 -15.28 -53.11
N ILE A 8 -29.33 -14.92 -53.92
CA ILE A 8 -28.00 -14.53 -53.43
C ILE A 8 -28.07 -13.28 -52.56
N LEU A 9 -28.85 -12.26 -52.98
CA LEU A 9 -29.03 -11.04 -52.19
C LEU A 9 -29.73 -11.30 -50.85
N ILE A 10 -30.73 -12.20 -50.81
CA ILE A 10 -31.40 -12.57 -49.56
C ILE A 10 -30.43 -13.27 -48.60
N VAL A 11 -29.62 -14.21 -49.09
CA VAL A 11 -28.63 -14.91 -48.27
C VAL A 11 -27.57 -13.94 -47.73
N ALA A 12 -27.07 -13.03 -48.58
CA ALA A 12 -26.11 -12.01 -48.14
C ALA A 12 -26.69 -11.07 -47.08
N ALA A 13 -27.96 -10.66 -47.23
CA ALA A 13 -28.64 -9.83 -46.24
C ALA A 13 -28.81 -10.55 -44.89
N VAL A 14 -29.16 -11.84 -44.90
CA VAL A 14 -29.29 -12.65 -43.68
C VAL A 14 -27.94 -12.79 -42.97
N VAL A 15 -26.86 -13.09 -43.70
CA VAL A 15 -25.51 -13.19 -43.14
C VAL A 15 -25.05 -11.86 -42.54
N PHE A 16 -25.36 -10.74 -43.22
CA PHE A 16 -25.03 -9.41 -42.71
C PHE A 16 -25.77 -9.09 -41.40
N VAL A 17 -27.07 -9.35 -41.33
CA VAL A 17 -27.87 -9.16 -40.10
C VAL A 17 -27.37 -10.04 -38.96
N MET A 18 -27.00 -11.29 -39.26
CA MET A 18 -26.44 -12.22 -38.28
C MET A 18 -25.09 -11.72 -37.75
N GLY A 19 -24.22 -11.21 -38.62
CA GLY A 19 -22.95 -10.59 -38.25
C GLY A 19 -23.13 -9.35 -37.37
N CYS A 20 -24.05 -8.45 -37.74
CA CYS A 20 -24.38 -7.27 -36.93
C CYS A 20 -24.95 -7.64 -35.55
N SER A 21 -25.72 -8.72 -35.45
CA SER A 21 -26.29 -9.19 -34.18
C SER A 21 -25.20 -9.72 -33.24
N ILE A 22 -24.22 -10.46 -33.77
CA ILE A 22 -23.08 -10.97 -33.00
C ILE A 22 -22.19 -9.80 -32.53
N ALA A 23 -21.91 -8.84 -33.42
CA ALA A 23 -21.13 -7.65 -33.08
C ALA A 23 -21.81 -6.76 -32.02
N GLY A 24 -23.15 -6.64 -32.09
CA GLY A 24 -23.93 -5.95 -31.06
C GLY A 24 -23.85 -6.66 -29.71
N TRP A 25 -23.95 -7.99 -29.70
CA TRP A 25 -23.86 -8.80 -28.48
C TRP A 25 -22.49 -8.70 -27.80
N THR A 26 -21.39 -8.75 -28.57
CA THR A 26 -20.04 -8.60 -28.02
C THR A 26 -19.80 -7.19 -27.49
N ALA A 27 -20.26 -6.15 -28.19
CA ALA A 27 -20.17 -4.77 -27.72
C ALA A 27 -20.90 -4.56 -26.38
N VAL A 28 -22.10 -5.12 -26.21
CA VAL A 28 -22.85 -5.07 -24.94
C VAL A 28 -22.09 -5.76 -23.81
N LYS A 29 -21.49 -6.93 -24.07
CA LYS A 29 -20.68 -7.62 -23.06
C LYS A 29 -19.42 -6.87 -22.68
N VAL A 30 -18.72 -6.28 -23.66
CA VAL A 30 -17.52 -5.46 -23.40
C VAL A 30 -17.88 -4.21 -22.61
N VAL A 31 -18.99 -3.54 -22.94
CA VAL A 31 -19.47 -2.37 -22.19
C VAL A 31 -19.94 -2.77 -20.79
N ALA A 32 -20.61 -3.91 -20.63
CA ALA A 32 -20.98 -4.43 -19.32
C ALA A 32 -19.74 -4.76 -18.48
N TRP A 33 -18.74 -5.44 -19.05
CA TRP A 33 -17.45 -5.70 -18.40
C TRP A 33 -16.72 -4.40 -18.04
N ALA A 34 -16.67 -3.43 -18.96
CA ALA A 34 -16.03 -2.14 -18.72
C ALA A 34 -16.77 -1.28 -17.69
N ARG A 35 -18.10 -1.42 -17.59
CA ARG A 35 -18.92 -0.75 -16.57
C ARG A 35 -18.85 -1.46 -15.22
N ASP A 36 -18.51 -2.75 -15.20
CA ASP A 36 -18.25 -3.56 -14.01
C ASP A 36 -16.79 -3.42 -13.53
N LEU A 37 -15.88 -2.86 -14.34
CA LEU A 37 -14.51 -2.52 -13.94
C LEU A 37 -14.46 -1.59 -12.72
N PRO A 38 -15.18 -0.45 -12.63
CA PRO A 38 -15.12 0.38 -11.42
C PRO A 38 -15.58 -0.36 -10.15
N ASN A 39 -16.48 -1.35 -10.24
CA ASN A 39 -16.87 -2.20 -9.11
C ASN A 39 -15.85 -3.31 -8.78
N ARG A 40 -14.99 -3.69 -9.73
CA ARG A 40 -13.89 -4.66 -9.54
C ARG A 40 -12.54 -4.00 -9.23
N VAL A 41 -12.41 -2.71 -9.58
CA VAL A 41 -11.28 -1.80 -9.32
C VAL A 41 -11.46 -1.00 -8.02
N VAL A 42 -12.62 -1.13 -7.36
CA VAL A 42 -12.58 -1.36 -5.90
C VAL A 42 -11.95 -2.75 -5.66
N ILE A 43 -10.70 -2.89 -6.13
CA ILE A 43 -9.75 -3.83 -5.56
C ILE A 43 -9.60 -3.29 -4.17
N ASP A 44 -10.36 -3.88 -3.25
CA ASP A 44 -10.03 -4.07 -1.84
C ASP A 44 -8.90 -3.11 -1.41
N GLY A 45 -9.22 -1.82 -1.41
CA GLY A 45 -8.21 -0.76 -1.32
C GLY A 45 -7.52 -0.87 0.02
N ASP A 46 -8.28 -1.33 1.00
CA ASP A 46 -7.86 -1.73 2.32
C ASP A 46 -6.95 -2.97 2.28
N ALA A 47 -7.21 -3.99 1.45
CA ALA A 47 -6.30 -5.15 1.36
C ALA A 47 -4.98 -4.82 0.65
N ILE A 48 -5.01 -3.96 -0.38
CA ILE A 48 -3.77 -3.45 -0.99
C ILE A 48 -3.03 -2.52 -0.03
N ALA A 49 -3.73 -1.57 0.60
CA ALA A 49 -3.13 -0.66 1.58
C ALA A 49 -2.58 -1.42 2.79
N ASN A 50 -3.28 -2.45 3.26
CA ASN A 50 -2.82 -3.32 4.34
C ASN A 50 -1.63 -4.17 3.89
N ALA A 51 -1.62 -4.70 2.67
CA ALA A 51 -0.46 -5.43 2.14
C ALA A 51 0.77 -4.54 1.97
N PHE A 52 0.60 -3.28 1.53
CA PHE A 52 1.70 -2.31 1.46
C PHE A 52 2.15 -1.87 2.85
N GLY A 53 1.21 -1.59 3.77
CA GLY A 53 1.52 -1.25 5.16
C GLY A 53 2.28 -2.36 5.85
N GLN A 54 1.81 -3.60 5.71
CA GLN A 54 2.46 -4.78 6.26
C GLN A 54 3.83 -5.01 5.63
N ALA A 55 3.99 -4.89 4.32
CA ALA A 55 5.29 -5.05 3.66
C ALA A 55 6.29 -3.97 4.09
N THR A 56 5.82 -2.73 4.30
CA THR A 56 6.64 -1.65 4.85
C THR A 56 7.04 -1.96 6.28
N THR A 57 6.11 -2.41 7.12
CA THR A 57 6.40 -2.81 8.51
C THR A 57 7.42 -3.95 8.58
N ASP A 58 7.22 -5.01 7.80
CA ASP A 58 8.13 -6.14 7.70
C ASP A 58 9.52 -5.69 7.23
N SER A 59 9.60 -4.69 6.34
CA SER A 59 10.88 -4.16 5.86
C SER A 59 11.66 -3.42 6.96
N TYR A 60 10.97 -2.71 7.85
CA TYR A 60 11.62 -2.06 9.00
C TYR A 60 12.06 -3.08 10.05
N HIS A 61 11.25 -4.11 10.32
CA HIS A 61 11.68 -5.24 11.16
C HIS A 61 12.97 -5.88 10.61
N LEU A 62 13.02 -6.14 9.30
CA LEU A 62 14.20 -6.72 8.67
C LEU A 62 15.40 -5.78 8.76
N ALA A 63 15.20 -4.47 8.54
CA ALA A 63 16.25 -3.47 8.64
C ALA A 63 16.82 -3.35 10.05
N LEU A 64 15.99 -3.47 11.09
CA LEU A 64 16.44 -3.43 12.49
C LEU A 64 17.17 -4.72 12.88
N ARG A 65 16.67 -5.88 12.47
CA ARG A 65 17.24 -7.19 12.87
C ARG A 65 18.48 -7.60 12.08
N ASP A 66 18.42 -7.44 10.77
CA ASP A 66 19.41 -7.99 9.83
C ASP A 66 20.16 -6.89 9.07
N GLY A 67 19.79 -5.62 9.23
CA GLY A 67 20.49 -4.49 8.63
C GLY A 67 21.89 -4.31 9.22
N ASP A 68 22.78 -3.70 8.43
CA ASP A 68 24.05 -3.23 8.97
C ASP A 68 23.86 -2.01 9.87
N ALA A 69 24.91 -1.64 10.62
CA ALA A 69 24.85 -0.51 11.54
C ALA A 69 24.43 0.81 10.85
N ALA A 70 24.77 1.01 9.57
CA ALA A 70 24.40 2.22 8.84
C ALA A 70 22.88 2.25 8.55
N ILE A 71 22.31 1.12 8.15
CA ILE A 71 20.87 0.98 7.91
C ILE A 71 20.10 1.10 9.24
N GLN A 72 20.56 0.44 10.29
CA GLN A 72 19.95 0.53 11.62
C GLN A 72 19.93 1.97 12.14
N LEU A 73 21.07 2.67 12.07
CA LEU A 73 21.16 4.09 12.44
C LEU A 73 20.26 4.98 11.60
N GLN A 74 20.20 4.74 10.28
CA GLN A 74 19.32 5.52 9.40
C GLN A 74 17.85 5.37 9.83
N VAL A 75 17.41 4.15 10.14
CA VAL A 75 16.02 3.92 10.60
C VAL A 75 15.79 4.60 11.95
N LEU A 76 16.68 4.40 12.92
CA LEU A 76 16.52 4.96 14.27
C LEU A 76 16.56 6.50 14.26
N ASP A 77 17.58 7.12 13.66
CA ASP A 77 17.83 8.55 13.75
C ASP A 77 17.06 9.39 12.73
N GLU A 78 16.89 8.89 11.50
CA GLU A 78 16.30 9.68 10.42
C GLU A 78 14.81 9.38 10.20
N GLN A 79 14.32 8.20 10.58
CA GLN A 79 12.92 7.83 10.37
C GLN A 79 12.13 7.86 11.68
N PHE A 80 12.60 7.16 12.72
CA PHE A 80 11.83 6.99 13.96
C PHE A 80 11.97 8.21 14.89
N ALA A 81 13.18 8.71 15.11
CA ALA A 81 13.39 9.85 16.02
C ALA A 81 12.60 11.12 15.61
N PRO A 82 12.48 11.50 14.32
CA PRO A 82 11.64 12.63 13.93
C PRO A 82 10.15 12.37 14.13
N LEU A 83 9.68 11.13 13.86
CA LEU A 83 8.28 10.75 14.01
C LEU A 83 7.85 10.82 15.49
N ILE A 84 8.67 10.27 16.40
CA ILE A 84 8.41 10.30 17.85
C ILE A 84 8.34 11.73 18.38
N ARG A 85 9.17 12.65 17.88
CA ARG A 85 9.18 14.05 18.34
C ARG A 85 8.00 14.88 17.86
N GLN A 86 7.36 14.48 16.76
CA GLN A 86 6.34 15.28 16.09
C GLN A 86 4.92 14.77 16.36
N ASP A 87 4.77 13.49 16.71
CA ASP A 87 3.48 12.81 16.78
C ASP A 87 3.45 11.75 17.88
N ASP A 88 2.64 11.98 18.90
CA ASP A 88 2.42 11.05 20.01
C ASP A 88 1.76 9.74 19.54
N GLU A 89 0.91 9.78 18.51
CA GLU A 89 0.31 8.57 17.92
C GLU A 89 1.37 7.76 17.15
N GLY A 90 2.26 8.45 16.44
CA GLY A 90 3.43 7.86 15.79
C GLY A 90 4.39 7.22 16.79
N ALA A 91 4.63 7.86 17.94
CA ALA A 91 5.43 7.30 19.02
C ALA A 91 4.81 6.02 19.60
N ALA A 92 3.50 6.04 19.91
CA ALA A 92 2.78 4.88 20.40
C ALA A 92 2.77 3.72 19.40
N TRP A 93 2.63 4.02 18.10
CA TRP A 93 2.68 3.03 17.04
C TRP A 93 4.08 2.40 16.91
N ILE A 94 5.15 3.21 16.92
CA ILE A 94 6.54 2.70 16.88
C ILE A 94 6.81 1.79 18.07
N LEU A 95 6.41 2.19 19.27
CA LEU A 95 6.61 1.39 20.48
C LEU A 95 5.86 0.05 20.40
N ASN A 96 4.62 0.06 19.92
CA ASN A 96 3.82 -1.16 19.79
C ASN A 96 4.37 -2.10 18.71
N GLU A 97 4.79 -1.57 17.57
CA GLU A 97 5.19 -2.40 16.42
C GLU A 97 6.66 -2.82 16.49
N TYR A 98 7.58 -1.93 16.83
CA TYR A 98 9.03 -2.17 16.76
C TYR A 98 9.74 -2.15 18.12
N GLY A 99 9.01 -1.96 19.24
CA GLY A 99 9.61 -1.80 20.56
C GLY A 99 10.55 -2.94 20.97
N ASP A 100 10.17 -4.18 20.66
CA ASP A 100 11.01 -5.36 20.94
C ASP A 100 12.32 -5.35 20.13
N ASP A 101 12.26 -4.94 18.87
CA ASP A 101 13.45 -4.88 18.00
C ASP A 101 14.38 -3.74 18.40
N ILE A 102 13.81 -2.58 18.73
CA ILE A 102 14.58 -1.43 19.25
C ILE A 102 15.24 -1.83 20.58
N THR A 103 14.53 -2.54 21.45
CA THR A 103 15.08 -3.03 22.72
C THR A 103 16.23 -4.01 22.50
N ALA A 104 16.13 -4.91 21.53
CA ALA A 104 17.22 -5.83 21.19
C ALA A 104 18.48 -5.09 20.71
N LEU A 105 18.33 -3.95 20.03
CA LEU A 105 19.45 -3.14 19.54
C LEU A 105 20.21 -2.38 20.63
N VAL A 106 19.66 -2.26 21.84
CA VAL A 106 20.38 -1.69 22.99
C VAL A 106 21.61 -2.53 23.34
N ASP A 107 21.55 -3.85 23.13
CA ASP A 107 22.68 -4.76 23.38
C ASP A 107 23.56 -4.98 22.13
N SER A 108 23.44 -4.11 21.11
CA SER A 108 24.23 -4.22 19.87
C SER A 108 25.74 -4.08 20.12
N ASP A 109 26.55 -4.85 19.38
CA ASP A 109 28.01 -4.74 19.40
C ASP A 109 28.51 -3.41 18.82
N ASP A 110 27.69 -2.69 18.03
CA ASP A 110 27.99 -1.36 17.53
C ASP A 110 27.55 -0.28 18.54
N PRO A 111 28.48 0.51 19.10
CA PRO A 111 28.16 1.51 20.11
C PRO A 111 27.20 2.60 19.61
N GLY A 112 27.27 2.96 18.32
CA GLY A 112 26.39 3.97 17.74
C GLY A 112 24.95 3.47 17.70
N VAL A 113 24.74 2.22 17.28
CA VAL A 113 23.41 1.59 17.23
C VAL A 113 22.84 1.43 18.64
N SER A 114 23.65 0.95 19.60
CA SER A 114 23.26 0.82 21.01
C SER A 114 22.83 2.16 21.61
N ASP A 115 23.62 3.22 21.40
CA ASP A 115 23.34 4.56 21.90
C ASP A 115 22.06 5.13 21.27
N ALA A 116 21.89 4.98 19.96
CA ALA A 116 20.70 5.44 19.23
C ALA A 116 19.43 4.73 19.70
N ALA A 117 19.47 3.40 19.86
CA ALA A 117 18.35 2.60 20.34
C ALA A 117 17.95 2.99 21.79
N SER A 118 18.94 3.14 22.67
CA SER A 118 18.72 3.57 24.06
C SER A 118 18.11 4.97 24.13
N TYR A 119 18.61 5.89 23.30
CA TYR A 119 18.07 7.24 23.21
C TYR A 119 16.63 7.22 22.70
N LEU A 120 16.32 6.38 21.71
CA LEU A 120 14.99 6.27 21.15
C LEU A 120 13.96 5.73 22.14
N LEU A 121 14.31 4.71 22.93
CA LEU A 121 13.47 4.23 24.03
C LEU A 121 13.24 5.31 25.08
N SER A 122 14.24 6.12 25.40
CA SER A 122 14.07 7.23 26.36
C SER A 122 13.09 8.30 25.87
N MET A 123 12.98 8.49 24.55
CA MET A 123 11.98 9.39 23.95
C MET A 123 10.58 8.77 23.98
N LEU A 124 10.47 7.46 23.78
CA LEU A 124 9.20 6.73 23.81
C LEU A 124 8.62 6.62 25.23
N ASP A 125 9.48 6.54 26.25
CA ASP A 125 9.11 6.51 27.66
C ASP A 125 8.82 7.91 28.25
N ALA A 126 9.18 8.98 27.55
CA ALA A 126 8.91 10.33 28.02
C ALA A 126 7.40 10.61 27.98
N GLU A 127 6.80 10.90 29.13
CA GLU A 127 5.39 11.29 29.23
C GLU A 127 5.05 12.41 28.23
N PRO A 128 3.88 12.36 27.56
CA PRO A 128 3.48 13.37 26.59
C PRO A 128 3.55 14.76 27.23
N GLN A 129 4.37 15.64 26.65
CA GLN A 129 4.46 17.00 27.15
C GLN A 129 3.08 17.66 26.97
N PRO A 130 2.45 18.18 28.04
CA PRO A 130 1.16 18.83 27.90
C PRO A 130 1.28 19.99 26.91
N PRO A 131 0.28 20.20 26.04
CA PRO A 131 0.36 21.22 25.01
C PRO A 131 0.66 22.56 25.67
N THR A 132 1.75 23.19 25.23
CA THR A 132 2.12 24.53 25.68
C THR A 132 0.93 25.45 25.35
N PRO A 133 0.29 26.10 26.34
CA PRO A 133 -0.83 26.98 26.04
C PRO A 133 -0.31 28.10 25.16
N ASP A 134 -0.87 28.22 23.96
CA ASP A 134 -0.58 29.29 23.02
C ASP A 134 -0.49 30.63 23.77
N ALA A 135 0.72 31.18 23.82
CA ALA A 135 0.95 32.53 24.29
C ALA A 135 0.32 33.49 23.27
N ARG A 136 -0.93 33.87 23.53
CA ARG A 136 -1.56 35.06 22.95
C ARG A 136 -0.99 36.33 23.55
#